data_AF-J1SZN9-F1
#
_entry.id   AF-J1SZN9-F1
#
_cell.length_a   1.000
_cell.length_b   1.000
_cell.length_c   1.000
_cell.angle_alpha   90.00
_cell.angle_beta   90.00
_cell.angle_gamma   90.00
#
_symmetry.space_group_name_H-M   'P 1'
#
loop_
_entity.id
_entity.type
_entity.pdbx_description
1 polymer ?
#
loop_
_entity_poly.entity_id
_entity_poly.type
_entity_poly.pdbx_seq_one_letter_code
_entity_poly.pdbx_strand_id
1 'polypeptide(L)'
;MDGQIPIRFLIILAADGDNSEVRIARLAPAYYLFKDAPAEVVLATPSGGFADLTSELRQTVHQSVHKEPTVGRFLTDRAARDDLADTLRLDQIVTEDFDAAFCIGLSGPLWSAEGVAATIRAFLTSGKPVAVIPGRRLDITPEGAATGLLILGDCEASPLLSAHALLKVVLEGRKTLTSTR
;
A
#
# COMPACT_ATOMS: atom_id res chain seq x y z
N MET A 1 -12.73 2.18 27.63
CA MET A 1 -12.22 2.53 26.29
C MET A 1 -10.86 1.86 26.22
N ASP A 2 -10.82 0.65 25.67
CA ASP A 2 -9.59 -0.13 25.62
C ASP A 2 -8.61 0.61 24.71
N GLY A 3 -7.50 1.10 25.29
CA GLY A 3 -6.47 1.90 24.63
C GLY A 3 -5.60 1.08 23.68
N GLN A 4 -6.23 0.31 22.80
CA GLN A 4 -5.55 -0.53 21.84
C GLN A 4 -4.92 0.36 20.77
N ILE A 5 -3.58 0.32 20.69
CA ILE A 5 -2.81 1.07 19.70
C ILE A 5 -3.34 0.67 18.31
N PRO A 6 -3.78 1.63 17.47
CA PRO A 6 -4.33 1.30 16.16
C PRO A 6 -3.28 0.58 15.30
N ILE A 7 -3.73 -0.27 14.37
CA ILE A 7 -2.83 -0.81 13.34
C ILE A 7 -2.38 0.34 12.45
N ARG A 8 -1.10 0.44 12.10
CA ARG A 8 -0.61 1.48 11.19
C ARG A 8 -0.19 0.83 9.87
N PHE A 9 -0.94 1.08 8.81
CA PHE A 9 -0.60 0.66 7.45
C PHE A 9 0.06 1.79 6.67
N LEU A 10 1.16 1.48 6.00
CA LEU A 10 1.71 2.32 4.94
C LEU A 10 1.19 1.83 3.58
N ILE A 11 0.51 2.66 2.81
CA ILE A 11 0.25 2.39 1.39
C ILE A 11 1.26 3.17 0.56
N ILE A 12 2.04 2.46 -0.25
CA ILE A 12 3.04 3.04 -1.14
C ILE A 12 2.50 3.03 -2.56
N LEU A 13 2.39 4.21 -3.16
CA LEU A 13 2.04 4.39 -4.56
C LEU A 13 3.34 4.54 -5.35
N ALA A 14 3.75 3.48 -6.06
CA ALA A 14 4.99 3.44 -6.83
C ALA A 14 4.83 4.17 -8.18
N ALA A 15 4.41 5.44 -8.14
CA ALA A 15 4.28 6.26 -9.31
C ALA A 15 5.65 6.87 -9.67
N ASP A 16 6.38 6.23 -10.59
CA ASP A 16 7.64 6.74 -11.14
C ASP A 16 7.41 7.20 -12.59
N GLY A 17 7.19 8.51 -12.79
CA GLY A 17 7.07 9.14 -14.12
C GLY A 17 5.74 8.91 -14.86
N ASP A 18 5.69 9.31 -16.14
CA ASP A 18 4.49 9.42 -17.01
C ASP A 18 3.77 8.10 -17.37
N ASN A 19 4.21 6.95 -16.85
CA ASN A 19 3.62 5.64 -17.14
C ASN A 19 3.30 4.87 -15.85
N SER A 20 2.75 5.58 -14.86
CA SER A 20 2.39 5.03 -13.56
C SER A 20 1.11 4.20 -13.69
N GLU A 21 1.20 2.92 -13.31
CA GLU A 21 0.04 2.02 -13.25
C GLU A 21 -0.75 2.15 -11.94
N VAL A 22 -0.58 3.29 -11.26
CA VAL A 22 -1.29 3.63 -10.03
C VAL A 22 -2.65 4.24 -10.42
N ARG A 23 -3.74 3.55 -10.07
CA ARG A 23 -5.11 3.98 -10.38
C ARG A 23 -5.98 3.93 -9.12
N ILE A 24 -6.96 4.84 -9.02
CA ILE A 24 -7.93 4.83 -7.91
C ILE A 24 -8.63 3.48 -7.77
N ALA A 25 -8.91 2.78 -8.88
CA ALA A 25 -9.49 1.43 -8.86
C ALA A 25 -8.62 0.39 -8.12
N ARG A 26 -7.30 0.58 -8.08
CA ARG A 26 -6.38 -0.28 -7.31
C ARG A 26 -6.16 0.24 -5.88
N LEU A 27 -6.24 1.56 -5.66
CA LEU A 27 -6.09 2.15 -4.33
C LEU A 27 -7.34 2.00 -3.45
N ALA A 28 -8.50 2.41 -3.95
CA ALA A 28 -9.72 2.59 -3.17
C ALA A 28 -10.17 1.31 -2.41
N PRO A 29 -10.13 0.10 -3.01
CA PRO A 29 -10.52 -1.11 -2.27
C PRO A 29 -9.63 -1.39 -1.06
N ALA A 30 -8.31 -1.27 -1.20
CA ALA A 30 -7.37 -1.50 -0.11
C ALA A 30 -7.43 -0.38 0.93
N TYR A 31 -7.48 0.88 0.48
CA TYR A 31 -7.59 2.05 1.34
C TYR A 31 -8.80 1.97 2.27
N TYR A 32 -9.99 1.71 1.73
CA TYR A 32 -11.20 1.63 2.54
C TYR A 32 -11.25 0.36 3.39
N LEU A 33 -10.71 -0.77 2.92
CA LEU A 33 -10.59 -1.96 3.76
C LEU A 33 -9.79 -1.66 5.05
N PHE A 34 -8.70 -0.92 4.94
CA PHE A 34 -7.89 -0.55 6.09
C PHE A 34 -8.54 0.56 6.93
N LYS A 35 -9.07 1.62 6.33
CA LYS A 35 -9.74 2.72 7.07
C LYS A 35 -11.02 2.27 7.79
N ASP A 36 -11.74 1.27 7.26
CA ASP A 36 -12.93 0.72 7.90
C ASP A 36 -12.59 -0.33 8.99
N ALA A 37 -11.30 -0.70 9.12
CA ALA A 37 -10.75 -1.44 10.25
C ALA A 37 -10.25 -0.48 11.34
N PRO A 38 -9.95 -0.93 12.59
CA PRO A 38 -9.29 -0.10 13.61
C PRO A 38 -7.81 0.14 13.28
N ALA A 39 -7.57 0.78 12.13
CA ALA A 39 -6.27 1.05 11.57
C ALA A 39 -6.15 2.49 11.08
N GLU A 40 -4.96 3.04 11.25
CA GLU A 40 -4.50 4.25 10.60
C GLU A 40 -3.85 3.89 9.27
N VAL A 41 -4.13 4.70 8.25
CA VAL A 41 -3.58 4.55 6.91
C VAL A 41 -2.82 5.81 6.56
N VAL A 42 -1.56 5.64 6.18
CA VAL A 42 -0.68 6.69 5.67
C VAL A 42 -0.36 6.39 4.21
N LEU A 43 -0.46 7.40 3.34
CA LEU A 43 -0.10 7.29 1.93
C LEU A 43 1.30 7.85 1.70
N ALA A 44 2.09 7.18 0.88
CA ALA A 44 3.41 7.63 0.47
C ALA A 44 3.64 7.44 -1.02
N THR A 45 4.41 8.36 -1.61
CA THR A 45 4.93 8.28 -2.98
C THR A 45 6.44 8.54 -2.96
N PRO A 46 7.19 8.19 -4.02
CA PRO A 46 8.63 8.48 -4.11
C PRO A 46 8.95 9.96 -3.82
N SER A 47 8.22 10.87 -4.46
CA SER A 47 8.44 12.32 -4.39
C SER A 47 7.59 13.04 -3.33
N GLY A 48 6.57 12.39 -2.77
CA GLY A 48 5.57 13.00 -1.88
C GLY A 48 4.62 13.97 -2.59
N GLY A 49 3.57 14.38 -1.87
CA GLY A 49 2.57 15.32 -2.36
C GLY A 49 1.73 14.81 -3.53
N PHE A 50 0.95 15.72 -4.12
CA PHE A 50 -0.03 15.42 -5.18
C PHE A 50 0.54 15.42 -6.61
N ALA A 51 1.69 16.07 -6.82
CA ALA A 51 2.09 16.61 -8.12
C ALA A 51 2.33 15.53 -9.21
N ASP A 52 2.83 14.34 -8.84
CA ASP A 52 3.19 13.28 -9.78
C ASP A 52 2.03 12.35 -10.17
N LEU A 53 0.86 12.43 -9.53
CA LEU A 53 -0.30 11.56 -9.82
C LEU A 53 -1.29 12.17 -10.84
N THR A 54 -0.90 13.29 -11.46
CA THR A 54 -1.84 14.26 -12.06
C THR A 54 -2.40 13.88 -13.43
N SER A 55 -1.80 12.92 -14.15
CA SER A 55 -2.29 12.42 -15.46
C SER A 55 -3.15 11.15 -15.32
N GLU A 56 -2.76 10.18 -14.48
CA GLU A 56 -3.45 8.89 -14.37
C GLU A 56 -4.72 8.93 -13.52
N LEU A 57 -4.77 9.80 -12.50
CA LEU A 57 -5.99 10.03 -11.72
C LEU A 57 -7.10 10.67 -12.57
N ARG A 58 -6.73 11.57 -13.50
CA ARG A 58 -7.69 12.28 -14.38
C ARG A 58 -8.30 11.38 -15.46
N GLN A 59 -7.55 10.41 -15.98
CA GLN A 59 -8.06 9.48 -16.99
C GLN A 59 -9.13 8.51 -16.45
N THR A 60 -9.12 8.29 -15.14
CA THR A 60 -10.07 7.42 -14.43
C THR A 60 -11.40 8.14 -14.13
N VAL A 61 -11.82 9.10 -14.97
CA VAL A 61 -13.17 9.68 -14.95
C VAL A 61 -13.99 9.22 -16.17
N HIS A 62 -13.37 8.65 -17.21
CA HIS A 62 -14.07 8.45 -18.49
C HIS A 62 -14.33 7.00 -18.91
N GLN A 63 -13.75 5.98 -18.28
CA GLN A 63 -13.99 4.60 -18.69
C GLN A 63 -14.03 3.67 -17.45
N SER A 64 -15.20 3.06 -17.19
CA SER A 64 -15.43 1.95 -16.24
C SER A 64 -15.41 2.24 -14.73
N VAL A 65 -15.23 3.49 -14.34
CA VAL A 65 -15.07 4.00 -12.95
C VAL A 65 -16.24 3.67 -12.02
N HIS A 66 -17.43 3.43 -12.58
CA HIS A 66 -18.65 3.17 -11.82
C HIS A 66 -18.89 1.69 -11.47
N LYS A 67 -17.99 0.77 -11.84
CA LYS A 67 -18.19 -0.67 -11.54
C LYS A 67 -17.86 -1.05 -10.10
N GLU A 68 -17.01 -0.27 -9.41
CA GLU A 68 -16.56 -0.60 -8.05
C GLU A 68 -17.03 0.46 -7.03
N PRO A 69 -17.86 0.10 -6.01
CA PRO A 69 -18.45 1.08 -5.08
C PRO A 69 -17.43 1.94 -4.32
N THR A 70 -16.25 1.38 -4.02
CA THR A 70 -15.17 2.07 -3.29
C THR A 70 -14.56 3.21 -4.10
N VAL A 71 -14.55 3.12 -5.43
CA VAL A 71 -14.06 4.18 -6.31
C VAL A 71 -14.99 5.39 -6.26
N GLY A 72 -16.30 5.16 -6.31
CA GLY A 72 -17.31 6.23 -6.16
C GLY A 72 -17.19 6.92 -4.79
N ARG A 73 -17.00 6.14 -3.73
CA ARG A 73 -16.73 6.68 -2.38
C ARG A 73 -15.46 7.55 -2.39
N PHE A 74 -14.35 7.06 -2.93
CA PHE A 74 -13.07 7.77 -2.96
C PHE A 74 -13.16 9.14 -3.65
N LEU A 75 -13.88 9.21 -4.78
CA LEU A 75 -13.99 10.46 -5.55
C LEU A 75 -14.82 11.54 -4.81
N THR A 76 -15.72 11.14 -3.91
CA THR A 76 -16.58 12.07 -3.16
C THR A 76 -16.10 12.34 -1.74
N ASP A 77 -15.25 11.46 -1.20
CA ASP A 77 -14.67 11.57 0.13
C ASP A 77 -13.53 12.60 0.15
N ARG A 78 -13.76 13.72 0.84
CA ARG A 78 -12.75 14.78 0.95
C ARG A 78 -11.51 14.32 1.72
N ALA A 79 -11.67 13.56 2.80
CA ALA A 79 -10.53 13.12 3.60
C ALA A 79 -9.63 12.18 2.81
N ALA A 80 -10.20 11.25 2.05
CA ALA A 80 -9.43 10.36 1.18
C ALA A 80 -8.66 11.10 0.07
N ARG A 81 -9.27 12.16 -0.49
CA ARG A 81 -8.59 13.01 -1.48
C ARG A 81 -7.51 13.88 -0.87
N ASP A 82 -7.71 14.36 0.36
CA ASP A 82 -6.70 15.14 1.08
C ASP A 82 -5.51 14.24 1.46
N ASP A 83 -5.74 13.01 1.96
CA ASP A 83 -4.70 12.00 2.20
C ASP A 83 -3.89 11.70 0.93
N LEU A 84 -4.55 11.64 -0.24
CA LEU A 84 -3.89 11.43 -1.53
C LEU A 84 -3.15 12.67 -2.03
N ALA A 85 -3.58 13.87 -1.64
CA ALA A 85 -2.92 15.11 -2.00
C ALA A 85 -1.68 15.40 -1.16
N ASP A 86 -1.64 14.86 0.06
CA ASP A 86 -0.58 15.09 1.04
C ASP A 86 0.19 13.80 1.36
N THR A 87 0.58 13.06 0.31
CA THR A 87 1.37 11.84 0.50
C THR A 87 2.75 12.16 1.07
N LEU A 88 3.23 11.32 2.00
CA LEU A 88 4.59 11.41 2.50
C LEU A 88 5.60 11.04 1.42
N ARG A 89 6.79 11.63 1.52
CA ARG A 89 7.97 11.22 0.74
C ARG A 89 8.54 9.93 1.33
N LEU A 90 9.09 9.04 0.49
CA LEU A 90 9.70 7.80 0.99
C LEU A 90 10.86 8.04 1.98
N ASP A 91 11.59 9.15 1.84
CA ASP A 91 12.67 9.52 2.77
C ASP A 91 12.17 10.00 4.15
N GLN A 92 10.86 10.23 4.31
CA GLN A 92 10.21 10.54 5.58
C GLN A 92 9.67 9.29 6.29
N ILE A 93 9.72 8.12 5.65
CA ILE A 93 9.16 6.89 6.18
C ILE A 93 10.13 6.21 7.14
N VAL A 94 9.74 6.11 8.40
CA VAL A 94 10.37 5.25 9.40
C VAL A 94 9.58 3.94 9.46
N THR A 95 10.14 2.85 8.93
CA THR A 95 9.39 1.58 8.76
C THR A 95 8.93 0.99 10.09
N GLU A 96 9.62 1.31 11.18
CA GLU A 96 9.35 0.92 12.56
C GLU A 96 7.96 1.39 13.03
N ASP A 97 7.47 2.52 12.52
CA ASP A 97 6.20 3.16 12.90
C ASP A 97 4.96 2.48 12.28
N PHE A 98 5.15 1.49 11.42
CA PHE A 98 4.08 0.81 10.69
C PHE A 98 4.04 -0.68 11.03
N ASP A 99 2.86 -1.29 11.06
CA ASP A 99 2.75 -2.74 11.23
C ASP A 99 2.99 -3.50 9.91
N ALA A 100 2.66 -2.87 8.77
CA ALA A 100 2.74 -3.48 7.44
C ALA A 100 2.74 -2.44 6.32
N ALA A 101 3.17 -2.85 5.13
CA ALA A 101 3.12 -2.04 3.92
C ALA A 101 2.28 -2.67 2.80
N PHE A 102 1.63 -1.83 2.01
CA PHE A 102 0.86 -2.21 0.83
C PHE A 102 1.32 -1.37 -0.37
N CYS A 103 2.01 -1.97 -1.33
CA CYS A 103 2.57 -1.29 -2.48
C CYS A 103 1.72 -1.51 -3.73
N ILE A 104 1.47 -0.46 -4.50
CA ILE A 104 0.74 -0.50 -5.77
C ILE A 104 1.64 0.03 -6.88
N GLY A 105 1.73 -0.71 -7.97
CA GLY A 105 2.38 -0.28 -9.21
C GLY A 105 3.88 -0.54 -9.27
N LEU A 106 4.46 -1.26 -8.30
CA LEU A 106 5.89 -1.55 -8.31
C LEU A 106 6.30 -2.24 -9.60
N SER A 107 7.30 -1.65 -10.28
CA SER A 107 7.92 -2.22 -11.46
C SER A 107 9.43 -2.30 -11.27
N GLY A 108 10.06 -3.30 -11.86
CA GLY A 108 11.50 -3.57 -11.75
C GLY A 108 11.85 -4.61 -10.68
N PRO A 109 13.11 -4.64 -10.22
CA PRO A 109 13.59 -5.62 -9.26
C PRO A 109 13.15 -5.28 -7.83
N LEU A 110 12.37 -6.19 -7.22
CA LEU A 110 11.91 -6.04 -5.83
C LEU A 110 13.08 -5.98 -4.83
N TRP A 111 14.23 -6.55 -5.17
CA TRP A 111 15.42 -6.57 -4.32
C TRP A 111 16.39 -5.40 -4.55
N SER A 112 16.00 -4.37 -5.32
CA SER A 112 16.80 -3.15 -5.47
C SER A 112 17.11 -2.46 -4.13
N ALA A 113 18.28 -1.83 -4.04
CA ALA A 113 18.67 -1.00 -2.91
C ALA A 113 18.16 0.45 -3.00
N GLU A 114 17.38 0.78 -4.04
CA GLU A 114 16.91 2.12 -4.34
C GLU A 114 15.38 2.19 -4.44
N GLY A 115 14.84 3.41 -4.27
CA GLY A 115 13.43 3.72 -4.48
C GLY A 115 12.47 2.92 -3.60
N VAL A 116 11.28 2.64 -4.14
CA VAL A 116 10.21 1.89 -3.45
C VAL A 116 10.66 0.50 -3.00
N ALA A 117 11.49 -0.17 -3.81
CA ALA A 117 12.00 -1.50 -3.51
C ALA A 117 12.85 -1.50 -2.22
N ALA A 118 13.66 -0.46 -1.99
CA ALA A 118 14.42 -0.31 -0.75
C ALA A 118 13.51 -0.26 0.48
N THR A 119 12.41 0.50 0.41
CA THR A 119 11.42 0.56 1.49
C THR A 119 10.75 -0.80 1.72
N ILE A 120 10.35 -1.50 0.67
CA ILE A 120 9.75 -2.84 0.80
C ILE A 120 10.72 -3.83 1.47
N ARG A 121 11.99 -3.81 1.06
CA ARG A 121 13.02 -4.65 1.68
C ARG A 121 13.22 -4.33 3.16
N ALA A 122 13.17 -3.05 3.54
CA ALA A 122 13.27 -2.66 4.94
C ALA A 122 12.12 -3.25 5.78
N PHE A 123 10.87 -3.18 5.30
CA PHE A 123 9.73 -3.85 5.96
C PHE A 123 9.95 -5.36 6.09
N LEU A 124 10.32 -6.03 4.99
CA LEU A 124 10.53 -7.48 4.99
C LEU A 124 11.68 -7.90 5.92
N THR A 125 12.76 -7.12 5.97
CA THR A 125 13.93 -7.41 6.85
C THR A 125 13.56 -7.24 8.31
N SER A 126 12.67 -6.30 8.63
CA SER A 126 12.14 -6.06 9.97
C SER A 126 11.03 -7.05 10.37
N GLY A 127 10.80 -8.12 9.60
CA GLY A 127 9.78 -9.13 9.89
C GLY A 127 8.35 -8.67 9.61
N LYS A 128 8.16 -7.52 8.97
CA LYS A 128 6.83 -6.94 8.73
C LYS A 128 6.29 -7.41 7.39
N PRO A 129 5.00 -7.78 7.32
CA PRO A 129 4.42 -8.26 6.09
C PRO A 129 4.23 -7.11 5.08
N VAL A 130 4.41 -7.44 3.81
CA VAL A 130 4.21 -6.52 2.69
C VAL A 130 3.33 -7.17 1.64
N ALA A 131 2.33 -6.44 1.16
CA ALA A 131 1.60 -6.81 -0.04
C ALA A 131 2.04 -5.93 -1.22
N VAL A 132 2.23 -6.52 -2.39
CA VAL A 132 2.60 -5.81 -3.62
C VAL A 132 1.61 -6.16 -4.73
N ILE A 133 1.00 -5.13 -5.31
CA ILE A 133 0.26 -5.18 -6.56
C ILE A 133 1.21 -4.70 -7.67
N PRO A 134 1.71 -5.60 -8.53
CA PRO A 134 2.69 -5.25 -9.54
C PRO A 134 2.18 -4.20 -10.54
N GLY A 135 3.11 -3.42 -11.10
CA GLY A 135 2.95 -2.79 -12.41
C GLY A 135 3.31 -3.76 -13.54
N ARG A 136 3.69 -3.24 -14.71
CA ARG A 136 3.96 -4.01 -15.94
C ARG A 136 4.94 -5.17 -15.80
N ARG A 137 5.95 -5.02 -14.95
CA ARG A 137 7.01 -6.02 -14.79
C ARG A 137 7.55 -5.98 -13.38
N LEU A 138 7.40 -7.07 -12.65
CA LEU A 138 8.05 -7.28 -11.36
C LEU A 138 9.06 -8.43 -11.48
N ASP A 139 10.32 -8.16 -11.13
CA ASP A 139 11.34 -9.19 -10.99
C ASP A 139 11.45 -9.56 -9.51
N ILE A 140 11.19 -10.83 -9.22
CA ILE A 140 11.14 -11.35 -7.85
C ILE A 140 12.35 -12.18 -7.45
N THR A 141 13.47 -12.04 -8.15
CA THR A 141 14.68 -12.81 -7.87
C THR A 141 15.15 -12.53 -6.43
N PRO A 142 15.15 -13.54 -5.54
CA PRO A 142 15.41 -13.31 -4.13
C PRO A 142 16.89 -13.09 -3.84
N GLU A 143 17.21 -12.05 -3.08
CA GLU A 143 18.53 -11.82 -2.50
C GLU A 143 18.48 -11.99 -0.97
N GLY A 144 18.66 -13.23 -0.52
CA GLY A 144 18.70 -13.61 0.89
C GLY A 144 17.33 -13.85 1.53
N ALA A 145 17.36 -14.37 2.76
CA ALA A 145 16.16 -14.65 3.54
C ALA A 145 15.79 -13.42 4.38
N ALA A 146 14.73 -12.72 3.98
CA ALA A 146 14.03 -11.79 4.88
C ALA A 146 13.10 -12.58 5.83
N THR A 147 12.77 -12.01 6.98
CA THR A 147 11.92 -12.65 8.00
C THR A 147 10.44 -12.29 7.84
N GLY A 148 10.12 -11.29 7.01
CA GLY A 148 8.77 -10.85 6.72
C GLY A 148 8.05 -11.69 5.66
N LEU A 149 6.73 -11.53 5.59
CA LEU A 149 5.87 -12.19 4.62
C LEU A 149 5.61 -11.28 3.41
N LEU A 150 5.90 -11.77 2.20
CA LEU A 150 5.55 -11.10 0.96
C LEU A 150 4.26 -11.70 0.36
N ILE A 151 3.28 -10.84 0.08
CA ILE A 151 2.02 -11.18 -0.59
C ILE A 151 2.04 -10.53 -1.98
N LEU A 152 1.86 -11.32 -3.04
CA LEU A 152 1.81 -10.84 -4.41
C LEU A 152 0.41 -11.07 -4.99
N GLY A 153 -0.14 -10.07 -5.68
CA GLY A 153 -1.41 -10.18 -6.35
C GLY A 153 -1.39 -9.49 -7.71
N ASP A 154 -1.60 -10.26 -8.79
CA ASP A 154 -1.57 -9.81 -10.18
C ASP A 154 -2.87 -10.19 -10.93
N CYS A 155 -4.00 -9.66 -10.45
CA CYS A 155 -5.30 -9.75 -11.12
C CYS A 155 -6.20 -8.57 -10.72
N GLU A 156 -7.32 -8.36 -11.40
CA GLU A 156 -8.22 -7.22 -11.09
C GLU A 156 -8.70 -7.19 -9.64
N ALA A 157 -8.97 -8.35 -9.04
CA ALA A 157 -9.41 -8.46 -7.64
C ALA A 157 -8.26 -8.40 -6.61
N SER A 158 -7.00 -8.43 -7.07
CA SER A 158 -5.83 -8.52 -6.21
C SER A 158 -5.70 -7.40 -5.18
N PRO A 159 -6.05 -6.13 -5.46
CA PRO A 159 -5.95 -5.09 -4.45
C PRO A 159 -6.75 -5.40 -3.17
N LEU A 160 -8.01 -5.80 -3.33
CA LEU A 160 -8.87 -6.12 -2.19
C LEU A 160 -8.44 -7.41 -1.48
N LEU A 161 -8.14 -8.46 -2.25
CA LEU A 161 -7.75 -9.77 -1.70
C LEU A 161 -6.42 -9.70 -0.95
N SER A 162 -5.43 -9.00 -1.51
CA SER A 162 -4.12 -8.83 -0.89
C SER A 162 -4.22 -7.96 0.37
N ALA A 163 -5.08 -6.94 0.36
CA ALA A 163 -5.33 -6.12 1.55
C ALA A 163 -6.00 -6.93 2.67
N HIS A 164 -6.95 -7.81 2.32
CA HIS A 164 -7.56 -8.74 3.28
C HIS A 164 -6.53 -9.70 3.89
N ALA A 165 -5.69 -10.30 3.06
CA ALA A 165 -4.62 -11.19 3.51
C ALA A 165 -3.65 -10.44 4.43
N LEU A 166 -3.23 -9.22 4.06
CA LEU A 166 -2.33 -8.40 4.85
C LEU A 166 -2.93 -8.05 6.22
N LEU A 167 -4.19 -7.60 6.26
CA LEU A 167 -4.89 -7.27 7.51
C LEU A 167 -5.00 -8.49 8.42
N LYS A 168 -5.35 -9.66 7.86
CA LYS A 168 -5.41 -10.92 8.62
C LYS A 168 -4.06 -11.28 9.24
N VAL A 169 -2.97 -11.19 8.48
CA VAL A 169 -1.62 -11.49 8.96
C VAL A 169 -1.25 -10.56 10.13
N VAL A 170 -1.52 -9.26 10.01
CA VAL A 170 -1.22 -8.30 11.08
C VAL A 170 -2.06 -8.59 12.33
N LEU A 171 -3.35 -8.87 12.18
CA LEU A 171 -4.24 -9.17 13.31
C LEU A 171 -3.82 -10.44 14.04
N GLU A 172 -3.48 -11.51 13.33
CA GLU A 172 -2.99 -12.75 13.95
C GLU A 172 -1.61 -12.56 14.61
N GLY A 173 -0.71 -11.81 13.96
CA GLY A 173 0.59 -11.44 14.53
C GLY A 173 0.44 -10.71 15.87
N ARG A 174 -0.52 -9.78 15.98
CA ARG A 174 -0.79 -9.08 17.23
C ARG A 174 -1.34 -10.00 18.33
N LYS A 175 -2.22 -10.95 17.99
CA LYS A 175 -2.76 -11.93 18.97
C LYS A 175 -1.69 -12.84 19.56
N THR A 176 -0.74 -13.30 18.73
CA THR A 176 0.36 -14.14 19.20
C THR A 176 1.27 -13.40 20.18
N LEU A 177 1.53 -12.11 19.95
CA LEU A 177 2.30 -11.25 20.85
C LEU A 177 1.61 -11.01 22.20
N THR A 178 0.28 -10.84 22.23
CA THR A 178 -0.47 -10.72 23.49
C THR A 178 -0.64 -12.05 24.22
N SER A 179 -0.69 -13.18 23.52
CA SER A 179 -0.80 -14.51 24.15
C SER A 179 0.50 -15.04 24.75
N THR A 180 1.64 -14.42 24.42
CA THR A 180 2.98 -14.84 24.91
C THR A 180 3.49 -13.95 26.05
N ARG A 181 2.65 -13.03 26.56
CA ARG A 181 2.92 -12.19 27.74
C ARG A 181 2.00 -12.60 28.89
#